data_AF-A0AAE0FDK2-F1
#
_entry.id   AF-A0AAE0FDK2-F1
#
_cell.length_a   1.000
_cell.length_b   1.000
_cell.length_c   1.000
_cell.angle_alpha   90.00
_cell.angle_beta   90.00
_cell.angle_gamma   90.00
#
_symmetry.space_group_name_H-M   'P 1'
#
loop_
_entity.id
_entity.type
_entity.pdbx_description
1 polymer ?
#
loop_
_entity_poly.entity_id
_entity_poly.type
_entity_poly.pdbx_seq_one_letter_code
_entity_poly.pdbx_strand_id
1 'polypeptide(L)'
;MFSRQCIHVEAGSVHYQGFKSAMGKKYKGMAPAKLCDNASFFDDIMQATHVEKTIRLVFARDVKGPAIRDALSKALQPKLKNTAELASFENYFDGLSLKKGSHLSFSASQGGLTTFVGDKK
;
A
#
# COMPACT_ATOMS: atom_id res chain seq x y z
N MET A 1 18.56 21.42 -4.35
CA MET A 1 17.33 20.60 -4.50
C MET A 1 17.49 19.34 -3.66
N PHE A 2 16.84 19.22 -2.50
CA PHE A 2 16.85 17.99 -1.71
C PHE A 2 15.43 17.42 -1.65
N SER A 3 15.14 16.41 -2.48
CA SER A 3 14.00 15.54 -2.23
C SER A 3 14.33 14.68 -1.00
N ARG A 4 14.02 15.21 0.19
CA ARG A 4 14.16 14.46 1.44
C ARG A 4 12.98 13.49 1.53
N GLN A 5 13.13 12.32 0.95
CA GLN A 5 12.10 11.29 1.01
C GLN A 5 11.88 10.89 2.47
N CYS A 6 10.74 11.29 3.03
CA CYS A 6 10.42 11.11 4.45
C CYS A 6 9.96 9.70 4.78
N ILE A 7 9.60 8.95 3.73
CA ILE A 7 8.91 7.67 3.79
C ILE A 7 9.73 6.72 2.93
N HIS A 8 10.13 5.60 3.52
CA HIS A 8 10.71 4.48 2.80
C HIS A 8 9.64 3.39 2.66
N VAL A 9 9.39 2.94 1.43
CA VAL A 9 8.51 1.79 1.19
C VAL A 9 9.38 0.55 1.37
N GLU A 10 9.17 -0.20 2.45
CA GLU A 10 10.00 -1.38 2.74
C GLU A 10 9.50 -2.63 2.02
N ALA A 11 8.18 -2.84 1.96
CA ALA A 11 7.63 -4.07 1.43
C ALA A 11 6.21 -3.87 0.86
N GLY A 12 6.00 -4.44 -0.33
CA GLY A 12 4.68 -4.81 -0.82
C GLY A 12 4.59 -6.33 -0.82
N SER A 13 3.55 -6.90 -0.21
CA SER A 13 3.33 -8.34 -0.16
C SER A 13 1.95 -8.72 -0.65
N VAL A 14 1.84 -9.91 -1.23
CA VAL A 14 0.58 -10.51 -1.67
C VAL A 14 0.44 -11.86 -0.97
N HIS A 15 -0.71 -12.13 -0.35
CA HIS A 15 -0.90 -13.38 0.37
C HIS A 15 -0.93 -14.59 -0.58
N TYR A 16 0.02 -15.53 -0.38
CA TYR A 16 0.31 -16.60 -1.33
C TYR A 16 -0.88 -17.52 -1.61
N GLN A 17 -1.66 -17.90 -0.60
CA GLN A 17 -2.76 -18.86 -0.78
C GLN A 17 -3.90 -18.27 -1.62
N GLY A 18 -4.23 -17.00 -1.37
CA GLY A 18 -5.19 -16.27 -2.19
C GLY A 18 -4.67 -16.12 -3.62
N PHE A 19 -3.42 -15.71 -3.77
CA PHE A 19 -2.77 -15.55 -5.07
C PHE A 19 -2.76 -16.85 -5.88
N LYS A 20 -2.37 -17.97 -5.29
CA LYS A 20 -2.30 -19.27 -5.98
C LYS A 20 -3.68 -19.70 -6.49
N SER A 21 -4.72 -19.51 -5.69
CA SER A 21 -6.09 -19.83 -6.08
C SER A 21 -6.59 -18.93 -7.21
N ALA A 22 -6.27 -17.63 -7.17
CA ALA A 22 -6.70 -16.64 -8.14
C ALA A 22 -5.97 -16.77 -9.50
N MET A 23 -4.64 -16.92 -9.45
CA MET A 23 -3.75 -16.76 -10.61
C MET A 23 -3.17 -18.08 -11.10
N GLY A 24 -3.15 -19.11 -10.24
CA GLY A 24 -2.40 -20.33 -10.46
C GLY A 24 -2.90 -21.21 -11.61
N LYS A 25 -4.11 -20.98 -12.14
CA LYS A 25 -4.56 -21.64 -13.38
C LYS A 25 -4.16 -20.87 -14.64
N LYS A 26 -4.23 -19.53 -14.59
CA LYS A 26 -4.02 -18.63 -15.75
C LYS A 26 -2.54 -18.45 -16.09
N TYR A 27 -1.68 -18.41 -15.07
CA TYR A 27 -0.26 -18.07 -15.22
C TYR A 27 0.68 -19.25 -14.94
N LYS A 28 0.13 -20.46 -14.77
CA LYS A 28 0.91 -21.67 -14.51
C LYS A 28 1.91 -21.94 -15.63
N GLY A 29 3.15 -22.23 -15.28
CA GLY A 29 4.18 -22.63 -16.25
C GLY A 29 4.77 -21.47 -17.05
N MET A 30 4.34 -20.22 -16.82
CA MET A 30 5.03 -19.06 -17.36
C MET A 30 6.35 -18.84 -16.62
N ALA A 31 7.40 -18.50 -17.36
CA ALA A 31 8.69 -18.15 -16.77
C ALA A 31 8.59 -16.81 -16.01
N PRO A 32 9.35 -16.62 -14.92
CA PRO A 32 9.32 -15.37 -14.15
C PRO A 32 9.52 -14.11 -14.99
N ALA A 33 10.50 -14.12 -15.91
CA ALA A 33 10.76 -12.98 -16.80
C ALA A 33 9.54 -12.61 -17.66
N LYS A 34 8.77 -13.60 -18.13
CA LYS A 34 7.56 -13.38 -18.91
C LYS A 34 6.41 -12.83 -18.08
N LEU A 35 6.36 -13.13 -16.78
CA LEU A 35 5.36 -12.55 -15.87
C LEU A 35 5.69 -11.09 -15.54
N CYS A 36 6.97 -10.77 -15.36
CA CYS A 36 7.43 -9.40 -15.11
C CYS A 36 7.07 -8.43 -16.25
N ASP A 37 7.04 -8.91 -17.49
CA ASP A 37 6.68 -8.09 -18.66
C ASP A 37 5.17 -8.15 -19.00
N ASN A 38 4.38 -8.91 -18.24
CA ASN A 38 2.97 -9.12 -18.53
C ASN A 38 2.09 -8.14 -17.75
N ALA A 39 1.63 -7.06 -18.41
CA ALA A 39 0.74 -6.08 -17.80
C ALA A 39 -0.55 -6.70 -17.23
N SER A 40 -1.16 -7.66 -17.96
CA SER A 40 -2.39 -8.34 -17.51
C SER A 40 -2.19 -9.16 -16.23
N PHE A 41 -0.98 -9.67 -15.98
CA PHE A 41 -0.67 -10.33 -14.72
C PHE A 41 -0.79 -9.38 -13.54
N PHE A 42 -0.25 -8.16 -13.66
CA PHE A 42 -0.35 -7.16 -12.61
C PHE A 42 -1.77 -6.62 -12.46
N ASP A 43 -2.48 -6.39 -13.58
CA ASP A 43 -3.88 -5.95 -13.55
C ASP A 43 -4.77 -6.96 -12.84
N ASP A 44 -4.64 -8.25 -13.17
CA ASP A 44 -5.40 -9.31 -12.53
C ASP A 44 -5.10 -9.38 -11.02
N ILE A 45 -3.83 -9.24 -10.60
CA ILE A 45 -3.48 -9.17 -9.18
C ILE A 45 -4.20 -8.00 -8.53
N MET A 46 -4.10 -6.80 -9.11
CA MET A 46 -4.69 -5.59 -8.55
C MET A 46 -6.22 -5.69 -8.42
N GLN A 47 -6.89 -6.31 -9.39
CA GLN A 47 -8.34 -6.48 -9.43
C GLN A 47 -8.84 -7.65 -8.57
N ALA A 48 -7.99 -8.60 -8.19
CA ALA A 48 -8.38 -9.73 -7.36
C ALA A 48 -8.64 -9.30 -5.90
N THR A 49 -9.87 -8.90 -5.61
CA THR A 49 -10.33 -8.39 -4.29
C THR A 49 -10.24 -9.42 -3.16
N HIS A 50 -10.27 -10.71 -3.50
CA HIS A 50 -10.12 -11.83 -2.56
C HIS A 50 -8.65 -12.15 -2.22
N VAL A 51 -7.69 -11.51 -2.91
CA VAL A 51 -6.27 -11.66 -2.63
C VAL A 51 -5.84 -10.50 -1.75
N GLU A 52 -5.47 -10.82 -0.51
CA GLU A 52 -4.94 -9.84 0.43
C GLU A 52 -3.60 -9.28 -0.09
N LYS A 53 -3.49 -7.95 -0.04
CA LYS A 53 -2.29 -7.20 -0.42
C LYS A 53 -1.93 -6.26 0.70
N THR A 54 -0.67 -6.22 1.06
CA THR A 54 -0.19 -5.35 2.13
C THR A 54 0.94 -4.47 1.62
N ILE A 55 0.90 -3.19 1.93
CA ILE A 55 2.02 -2.27 1.73
C ILE A 55 2.45 -1.75 3.10
N ARG A 56 3.74 -1.89 3.40
CA ARG A 56 4.35 -1.37 4.64
C ARG A 56 5.26 -0.20 4.33
N LEU A 57 4.95 0.92 4.96
CA LEU A 57 5.74 2.15 4.94
C LEU A 57 6.50 2.27 6.25
N VAL A 58 7.80 2.57 6.18
CA VAL A 58 8.64 2.83 7.35
C VAL A 58 9.16 4.26 7.29
N PHE A 59 9.04 4.96 8.41
CA PHE A 59 9.39 6.37 8.50
C PHE A 59 10.87 6.52 8.84
N ALA A 60 11.63 7.15 7.95
CA ALA A 60 13.07 7.33 8.11
C ALA A 60 13.44 8.43 9.13
N ARG A 61 12.45 9.22 9.57
CA ARG A 61 12.57 10.31 10.54
C ARG A 61 11.23 10.51 11.27
N ASP A 62 11.24 11.36 12.27
CA ASP A 62 10.00 11.80 12.93
C ASP A 62 9.17 12.62 11.94
N VAL A 63 7.89 12.25 11.78
CA VAL A 63 6.95 12.93 10.90
C VAL A 63 5.61 13.09 11.63
N LYS A 64 5.09 14.32 11.63
CA LYS A 64 3.76 14.62 12.19
C LYS A 64 2.67 14.15 11.22
N GLY A 65 1.54 13.69 11.76
CA GLY A 65 0.36 13.22 11.02
C GLY A 65 -0.04 14.11 9.83
N PRO A 66 -0.13 15.44 9.98
CA PRO A 66 -0.48 16.32 8.86
C PRO A 66 0.47 16.22 7.66
N ALA A 67 1.78 16.08 7.89
CA ALA A 67 2.74 15.95 6.81
C ALA A 67 2.63 14.59 6.08
N ILE A 68 2.21 13.53 6.78
CA ILE A 68 1.96 12.21 6.22
C ILE A 68 0.68 12.25 5.39
N ARG A 69 -0.39 12.79 5.98
CA ARG A 69 -1.68 13.03 5.34
C ARG A 69 -1.49 13.79 4.03
N ASP A 70 -0.85 14.96 4.08
CA ASP A 70 -0.69 15.80 2.90
C ASP A 70 0.13 15.11 1.80
N ALA A 71 1.18 14.35 2.17
CA ALA A 71 2.00 13.60 1.23
C ALA A 71 1.22 12.44 0.58
N LEU A 72 0.46 11.67 1.35
CA LEU A 72 -0.33 10.54 0.87
C LEU A 72 -1.55 11.01 0.07
N SER A 73 -2.28 12.01 0.56
CA SER A 73 -3.40 12.62 -0.16
C SER A 73 -2.96 13.18 -1.51
N LYS A 74 -1.82 13.87 -1.58
CA LYS A 74 -1.29 14.36 -2.86
C LYS A 74 -0.95 13.22 -3.84
N ALA A 75 -0.47 12.08 -3.33
CA ALA A 75 -0.19 10.91 -4.15
C ALA A 75 -1.47 10.16 -4.59
N LEU A 76 -2.51 10.18 -3.77
CA LEU A 76 -3.77 9.48 -4.00
C LEU A 76 -4.80 10.31 -4.78
N GLN A 77 -4.74 11.65 -4.70
CA GLN A 77 -5.65 12.57 -5.39
C GLN A 77 -5.86 12.26 -6.88
N PRO A 78 -4.83 11.96 -7.69
CA PRO A 78 -5.01 11.64 -9.11
C PRO A 78 -5.88 10.39 -9.33
N LYS A 79 -5.90 9.46 -8.37
CA LYS A 79 -6.61 8.19 -8.46
C LYS A 79 -8.00 8.25 -7.80
N LEU A 80 -8.14 8.96 -6.69
CA LEU A 80 -9.35 8.98 -5.87
C LEU A 80 -10.22 10.23 -6.06
N LYS A 81 -9.76 11.30 -6.72
CA LYS A 81 -10.58 12.46 -7.12
C LYS A 81 -11.53 13.03 -6.03
N ASN A 82 -11.03 13.32 -4.83
CA ASN A 82 -11.80 13.94 -3.72
C ASN A 82 -13.08 13.18 -3.32
N THR A 83 -13.02 11.86 -3.24
CA THR A 83 -14.14 11.07 -2.76
C THR A 83 -14.23 11.03 -1.22
N ALA A 84 -15.35 10.54 -0.67
CA ALA A 84 -15.56 10.39 0.78
C ALA A 84 -14.54 9.45 1.43
N GLU A 85 -13.99 8.51 0.66
CA GLU A 85 -12.93 7.61 1.09
C GLU A 85 -11.61 8.36 1.29
N LEU A 86 -11.32 9.39 0.48
CA LEU A 86 -10.14 10.24 0.69
C LEU A 86 -10.27 11.04 1.99
N ALA A 87 -11.45 11.62 2.26
CA ALA A 87 -11.70 12.34 3.51
C ALA A 87 -11.61 11.40 4.74
N SER A 88 -12.16 10.20 4.64
CA SER A 88 -12.09 9.19 5.70
C SER A 88 -10.64 8.74 5.96
N PHE A 89 -9.86 8.60 4.89
CA PHE A 89 -8.44 8.30 4.97
C PHE A 89 -7.65 9.45 5.61
N GLU A 90 -7.95 10.70 5.25
CA GLU A 90 -7.30 11.88 5.80
C GLU A 90 -7.50 12.01 7.32
N ASN A 91 -8.74 11.78 7.78
CA ASN A 91 -9.09 11.82 9.20
C ASN A 91 -8.35 10.76 10.03
N TYR A 92 -7.90 9.64 9.44
CA TYR A 92 -7.11 8.63 10.15
C TYR A 92 -5.77 9.16 10.65
N PHE A 93 -5.21 10.17 9.97
CA PHE A 93 -3.91 10.75 10.31
C PHE A 93 -4.01 11.95 11.26
N ASP A 94 -5.23 12.41 11.57
CA ASP A 94 -5.41 13.49 12.51
C ASP A 94 -5.03 13.05 13.93
N GLY A 95 -4.16 13.83 14.57
CA GLY A 95 -3.60 13.49 15.88
C GLY A 95 -2.51 12.41 15.86
N LEU A 96 -2.22 11.78 14.71
CA LEU A 96 -1.15 10.79 14.60
C LEU A 96 0.24 11.48 14.65
N SER A 97 1.19 10.90 15.37
CA SER A 97 2.59 11.34 15.36
C SER A 97 3.48 10.13 15.27
N LEU A 98 4.24 10.00 14.17
CA LEU A 98 5.09 8.84 13.92
C LEU A 98 6.54 9.21 14.15
N LYS A 99 7.21 8.38 14.95
CA LYS A 99 8.63 8.53 15.22
C LYS A 99 9.44 7.82 14.14
N LYS A 100 10.72 8.15 14.06
CA LYS A 100 11.68 7.43 13.25
C LYS A 100 11.64 5.93 13.58
N GLY A 101 11.45 5.11 12.54
CA GLY A 101 11.35 3.65 12.65
C GLY A 101 9.95 3.13 12.99
N SER A 102 8.98 4.00 13.27
CA SER A 102 7.57 3.61 13.23
C SER A 102 7.18 3.20 11.81
N HIS A 103 6.12 2.41 11.69
CA HIS A 103 5.64 1.90 10.44
C HIS A 103 4.13 1.97 10.33
N LEU A 104 3.67 2.13 9.10
CA LEU A 104 2.27 2.17 8.71
C LEU A 104 2.05 1.08 7.67
N SER A 105 1.13 0.17 7.93
CA SER A 105 0.79 -0.92 7.02
C SER A 105 -0.65 -0.75 6.52
N PHE A 106 -0.84 -0.89 5.23
CA PHE A 106 -2.15 -0.90 4.58
C PHE A 106 -2.39 -2.29 4.03
N SER A 107 -3.39 -3.01 4.57
CA SER A 107 -3.84 -4.30 4.05
C SER A 107 -5.17 -4.12 3.33
N ALA A 108 -5.22 -4.46 2.05
CA ALA A 108 -6.44 -4.49 1.25
C ALA A 108 -6.92 -5.94 1.11
N SER A 109 -8.13 -6.23 1.57
CA SER A 109 -8.75 -7.56 1.52
C SER A 109 -10.27 -7.45 1.45
N GLN A 110 -10.92 -8.27 0.61
CA GLN A 110 -12.37 -8.35 0.46
C GLN A 110 -13.06 -7.00 0.18
N GLY A 111 -12.35 -6.08 -0.49
CA GLY A 111 -12.84 -4.71 -0.75
C GLY A 111 -12.71 -3.75 0.42
N GLY A 112 -12.25 -4.20 1.58
CA GLY A 112 -11.89 -3.37 2.73
C GLY A 112 -10.41 -2.95 2.70
N LEU A 113 -10.13 -1.81 3.34
CA LEU A 113 -8.79 -1.34 3.63
C LEU A 113 -8.60 -1.30 5.16
N THR A 114 -7.63 -2.04 5.67
CA THR A 114 -7.25 -2.01 7.08
C THR A 114 -5.91 -1.31 7.21
N THR A 115 -5.83 -0.37 8.14
CA THR A 115 -4.62 0.39 8.43
C THR A 115 -4.09 0.01 9.80
N PHE A 116 -2.80 -0.31 9.88
CA PHE A 116 -2.10 -0.63 11.11
C PHE A 116 -0.94 0.33 11.31
N VAL A 117 -0.87 0.94 12.50
CA VAL A 117 0.26 1.75 12.95
C VAL A 117 1.00 0.96 14.01
N GLY A 118 2.29 0.77 13.79
CA GLY A 118 3.16 0.12 14.76
C GLY A 118 4.43 0.94 15.00
N ASP A 119 4.91 0.91 16.24
CA ASP A 119 6.18 1.51 16.60
C ASP A 119 7.34 0.52 16.45
N LYS A 120 8.56 1.08 16.47
CA LYS A 120 9.78 0.28 16.51
C LYS A 120 9.82 -0.47 17.86
N LYS A 121 9.78 -1.80 17.83
CA LYS A 121 10.15 -2.63 18.99
C LYS A 121 11.64 -2.52 19.26
#